data_AF-A0A449A913-F1
#
_entry.id   AF-A0A449A913-F1
#
_cell.length_a   1.000
_cell.length_b   1.000
_cell.length_c   1.000
_cell.angle_alpha   90.00
_cell.angle_beta   90.00
_cell.angle_gamma   90.00
#
_symmetry.space_group_name_H-M   'P 1'
#
loop_
_entity.id
_entity.type
_entity.pdbx_description
1 polymer ?
#
loop_
_entity_poly.entity_id
_entity_poly.type
_entity_poly.pdbx_seq_one_letter_code
_entity_poly.pdbx_strand_id
1 'polypeptide(L)'
;MKNRKWLHLITVLVSLIVSSIYFIVSYYQKKYNGNVYKILSDTFFICGVICLAYGVFILSFKLGLGSGLISISQRNRENRLKRRIQRLELGQSNQESRAEIKILNNELQSINNKSIARNNAQSNKLVFLIIIAIAVVLIIIGIIFAFI
;
A
#
# COMPACT_ATOMS: atom_id res chain seq x y z
N MET A 1 -5.59 -5.86 -13.93
CA MET A 1 -4.25 -6.19 -13.37
C MET A 1 -3.06 -5.60 -14.15
N LYS A 2 -3.18 -5.22 -15.44
CA LYS A 2 -2.07 -4.62 -16.22
C LYS A 2 -1.60 -3.25 -15.70
N ASN A 3 -2.51 -2.34 -15.35
CA ASN A 3 -2.17 -0.94 -15.04
C ASN A 3 -1.30 -0.75 -13.78
N ARG A 4 -1.31 -1.72 -12.85
CA ARG A 4 -0.53 -1.61 -11.60
C ARG A 4 0.97 -1.81 -11.81
N LYS A 5 1.39 -2.61 -12.80
CA LYS A 5 2.82 -2.78 -13.15
C LYS A 5 3.40 -1.51 -13.77
N TRP A 6 2.60 -0.83 -14.58
CA TRP A 6 2.96 0.45 -15.20
C TRP A 6 3.21 1.54 -14.16
N LEU A 7 2.40 1.60 -13.09
CA LEU A 7 2.63 2.58 -12.02
C LEU A 7 4.01 2.43 -11.37
N HIS A 8 4.49 1.20 -11.14
CA HIS A 8 5.82 0.99 -10.56
C HIS A 8 6.92 1.44 -11.52
N LEU A 9 6.80 1.08 -12.80
CA LEU A 9 7.76 1.45 -13.83
C LEU A 9 7.80 2.97 -14.02
N ILE A 10 6.64 3.63 -14.07
CA ILE A 10 6.51 5.09 -14.15
C ILE A 10 7.20 5.74 -12.95
N THR A 11 6.99 5.24 -11.72
CA THR A 11 7.61 5.86 -10.54
C THR A 11 9.14 5.75 -10.56
N VAL A 12 9.69 4.60 -10.91
CA VAL A 12 11.15 4.42 -11.02
C VAL A 12 11.71 5.32 -12.13
N LEU A 13 10.97 5.47 -13.23
CA LEU A 13 11.38 6.32 -14.35
C LEU A 13 11.33 7.81 -13.98
N VAL A 14 10.30 8.25 -13.24
CA VAL A 14 10.20 9.61 -12.70
C VAL A 14 11.32 9.89 -11.69
N SER A 15 11.63 8.96 -10.77
CA SER A 15 12.72 9.16 -9.81
C SER A 15 14.07 9.27 -10.50
N LEU A 16 14.30 8.47 -11.55
CA LEU A 16 15.50 8.57 -12.40
C LEU A 16 15.60 9.89 -13.14
N ILE A 17 14.50 10.39 -13.71
CA ILE A 17 14.47 11.68 -14.41
C ILE A 17 14.77 12.81 -13.44
N VAL A 18 14.07 12.87 -12.29
CA VAL A 18 14.26 13.93 -11.29
C VAL A 18 15.70 13.94 -10.77
N SER A 19 16.26 12.76 -10.51
CA SER A 19 17.64 12.62 -10.03
C SER A 19 18.66 13.01 -11.11
N SER A 20 18.43 12.62 -12.36
CA SER A 20 19.29 13.02 -13.49
C SER A 20 19.28 14.52 -13.71
N ILE A 21 18.10 15.17 -13.65
CA ILE A 21 17.98 16.63 -13.75
C ILE A 21 18.76 17.29 -12.60
N TYR A 22 18.57 16.82 -11.38
CA TYR A 22 19.29 17.34 -10.22
C TYR A 22 20.81 17.23 -10.38
N PHE A 23 21.31 16.09 -10.85
CA PHE A 23 22.73 15.86 -11.11
C PHE A 23 23.26 16.85 -12.15
N ILE A 24 22.59 16.95 -13.31
CA ILE A 24 22.99 17.84 -14.41
C ILE A 24 23.04 19.29 -13.92
N VAL A 25 21.98 19.78 -13.27
CA VAL A 25 21.90 21.16 -12.77
C VAL A 25 23.01 21.43 -11.75
N SER A 26 23.19 20.53 -10.78
CA SER A 26 24.23 20.68 -9.74
C SER A 26 25.65 20.65 -10.32
N TYR A 27 25.87 19.84 -11.34
CA TYR A 27 27.15 19.75 -12.05
C TYR A 27 27.46 21.04 -12.82
N TYR A 28 26.51 21.55 -13.61
CA TYR A 28 26.70 22.79 -14.37
C TYR A 28 26.85 24.03 -13.48
N GLN A 29 26.16 24.07 -12.34
CA GLN A 29 26.31 25.15 -11.36
C GLN A 29 27.59 25.06 -10.51
N LYS A 30 28.44 24.05 -10.75
CA LYS A 30 29.65 23.77 -9.95
C LYS A 30 29.37 23.73 -8.45
N LYS A 31 28.23 23.16 -8.06
CA LYS A 31 27.87 22.96 -6.65
C LYS A 31 29.01 22.21 -5.96
N TYR A 32 29.31 22.57 -4.71
CA TYR A 32 30.44 21.99 -3.96
C TYR A 32 31.81 22.15 -4.64
N ASN A 33 32.03 23.28 -5.33
CA ASN A 33 33.26 23.55 -6.10
C ASN A 33 33.53 22.49 -7.18
N GLY A 34 32.48 21.87 -7.72
CA GLY A 34 32.60 20.80 -8.72
C GLY A 34 32.98 19.44 -8.14
N ASN A 35 32.90 19.23 -6.81
CA ASN A 35 33.10 17.91 -6.22
C ASN A 35 31.95 16.97 -6.65
N VAL A 36 32.25 16.11 -7.62
CA VAL A 36 31.30 15.15 -8.21
C VAL A 36 30.80 14.14 -7.19
N TYR A 37 31.61 13.73 -6.21
CA TYR A 37 31.21 12.76 -5.19
C TYR A 37 30.09 13.30 -4.29
N LYS A 38 30.17 14.57 -3.89
CA LYS A 38 29.09 15.22 -3.12
C LYS A 38 27.81 15.38 -3.94
N ILE A 39 27.93 15.67 -5.24
CA ILE A 39 26.78 15.78 -6.14
C ILE A 39 26.12 14.40 -6.33
N LEU A 40 26.93 13.34 -6.52
CA LEU A 40 26.44 11.96 -6.60
C LEU A 40 25.78 11.51 -5.29
N SER A 41 26.37 11.83 -4.14
CA SER A 41 25.79 11.60 -2.81
C SER A 41 24.37 12.14 -2.73
N ASP A 42 24.19 13.44 -2.98
CA ASP A 42 22.87 14.09 -2.96
C ASP A 42 21.90 13.43 -3.96
N THR A 43 22.39 13.09 -5.15
CA THR A 43 21.58 12.51 -6.22
C THR A 43 21.05 11.13 -5.85
N PHE A 44 21.91 10.25 -5.33
CA PHE A 44 21.52 8.92 -4.85
C PHE A 44 20.61 9.00 -3.63
N PHE A 45 20.88 9.94 -2.73
CA PHE A 45 20.06 10.18 -1.56
C PHE A 45 18.64 10.63 -1.95
N ILE A 46 18.51 11.62 -2.84
CA ILE A 46 17.21 12.10 -3.35
C ILE A 46 16.45 10.97 -4.05
N CYS A 47 17.12 10.21 -4.93
CA CYS A 47 16.51 9.08 -5.63
C CYS A 47 15.97 8.02 -4.65
N GLY A 48 16.78 7.67 -3.64
CA GLY A 48 16.41 6.72 -2.60
C GLY A 48 15.24 7.22 -1.76
N VAL A 49 15.25 8.47 -1.32
CA VAL A 49 14.16 9.07 -0.53
C VAL A 49 12.84 9.08 -1.31
N ILE A 50 12.85 9.43 -2.59
CA ILE A 50 11.64 9.41 -3.44
C ILE A 50 11.08 7.99 -3.55
N CYS A 51 11.95 7.00 -3.84
CA CYS A 51 11.55 5.60 -3.94
C CYS A 51 10.98 5.07 -2.61
N LEU A 52 11.60 5.44 -1.49
CA LEU A 52 11.17 5.04 -0.15
C LEU A 52 9.82 5.67 0.20
N ALA A 53 9.66 6.98 -0.02
CA ALA A 53 8.42 7.69 0.23
C ALA A 53 7.27 7.07 -0.57
N TYR A 54 7.49 6.76 -1.85
CA TYR A 54 6.49 6.08 -2.67
C TYR A 54 6.15 4.67 -2.14
N GLY A 55 7.18 3.87 -1.83
CA GLY A 55 7.02 2.51 -1.31
C GLY A 55 6.20 2.50 -0.03
N VAL A 56 6.54 3.37 0.92
CA VAL A 56 5.83 3.53 2.20
C VAL A 56 4.42 4.07 1.99
N PHE A 57 4.23 5.07 1.12
CA PHE A 57 2.91 5.66 0.87
C PHE A 57 1.94 4.63 0.30
N ILE A 58 2.32 3.91 -0.76
CA ILE A 58 1.44 2.88 -1.33
C ILE A 58 1.25 1.71 -0.38
N LEU A 59 2.29 1.28 0.33
CA LEU A 59 2.15 0.22 1.33
C LEU A 59 1.15 0.62 2.42
N SER A 60 1.20 1.88 2.88
CA SER A 60 0.28 2.43 3.87
C SER A 60 -1.16 2.48 3.36
N PHE A 61 -1.38 2.88 2.10
CA PHE A 61 -2.69 2.80 1.45
C PHE A 61 -3.18 1.35 1.28
N LYS A 62 -2.29 0.41 0.98
CA LYS A 62 -2.64 -1.02 0.78
C LYS A 62 -2.89 -1.79 2.07
N LEU A 63 -2.11 -1.51 3.09
CA LEU A 63 -2.34 -2.02 4.45
C LEU A 63 -3.58 -1.37 5.07
N GLY A 64 -4.09 -0.31 4.43
CA GLY A 64 -5.33 0.33 4.79
C GLY A 64 -5.15 1.04 6.12
N LEU A 65 -4.42 2.15 6.11
CA LEU A 65 -4.60 3.18 7.13
C LEU A 65 -6.12 3.46 7.25
N GLY A 66 -6.69 3.16 8.43
CA GLY A 66 -8.14 3.22 8.69
C GLY A 66 -8.95 1.94 8.44
N SER A 67 -8.36 0.90 7.85
CA SER A 67 -9.01 -0.41 7.63
C SER A 67 -9.32 -1.14 8.92
N GLY A 68 -8.56 -0.91 9.99
CA GLY A 68 -8.85 -1.41 11.34
C GLY A 68 -10.18 -0.89 11.89
N LEU A 69 -10.52 0.38 11.63
CA LEU A 69 -11.81 0.96 12.05
C LEU A 69 -12.97 0.38 11.21
N ILE A 70 -12.73 0.22 9.91
CA ILE A 70 -13.71 -0.39 9.00
C ILE A 70 -13.93 -1.87 9.35
N SER A 71 -12.87 -2.61 9.69
CA SER A 71 -12.95 -4.02 10.06
C SER A 71 -13.68 -4.19 11.39
N ILE A 72 -13.44 -3.31 12.38
CA ILE A 72 -14.19 -3.28 13.65
C ILE A 72 -15.68 -3.04 13.39
N SER A 73 -16.02 -2.06 12.55
CA SER A 73 -17.42 -1.77 12.18
C SER A 73 -18.08 -2.95 11.46
N GLN A 74 -17.38 -3.57 10.51
CA GLN A 74 -17.86 -4.76 9.80
C GLN A 74 -18.05 -5.95 10.74
N ARG A 75 -17.12 -6.19 11.67
CA ARG A 75 -17.21 -7.26 12.67
C ARG A 75 -18.41 -7.06 13.61
N ASN A 76 -18.66 -5.81 14.01
CA ASN A 76 -19.83 -5.46 14.81
C ASN A 76 -21.14 -5.70 14.05
N ARG A 77 -21.18 -5.36 12.74
CA ARG A 77 -22.33 -5.65 11.88
C ARG A 77 -22.55 -7.16 11.71
N GLU A 78 -21.50 -7.93 11.43
CA GLU A 78 -21.57 -9.40 11.37
C GLU A 78 -22.08 -10.02 12.67
N ASN A 79 -21.56 -9.56 13.81
CA ASN A 79 -21.98 -10.06 15.12
C ASN A 79 -23.46 -9.74 15.41
N ARG A 80 -23.96 -8.58 14.99
CA ARG A 80 -25.39 -8.24 15.09
C ARG A 80 -26.25 -9.15 14.21
N LEU A 81 -25.84 -9.39 12.96
CA LEU A 81 -26.50 -10.30 12.03
C LEU A 81 -26.58 -11.72 12.60
N LYS A 82 -25.45 -12.27 13.08
CA LYS A 82 -25.40 -13.60 13.71
C LYS A 82 -26.32 -13.72 14.91
N ARG A 83 -26.30 -12.73 15.82
CA ARG A 83 -27.18 -12.72 17.00
C ARG A 83 -28.67 -12.66 16.61
N ARG A 84 -29.03 -11.95 15.54
CA ARG A 84 -30.42 -11.85 15.07
C ARG A 84 -30.89 -13.16 14.44
N ILE A 85 -30.05 -13.82 13.63
CA ILE A 85 -30.32 -15.16 13.11
C ILE A 85 -30.54 -16.14 14.26
N GLN A 86 -29.63 -16.16 15.25
CA GLN A 86 -29.71 -17.06 16.39
C GLN A 86 -30.98 -16.84 17.24
N ARG A 87 -31.43 -15.60 17.39
CA ARG A 87 -32.72 -15.30 18.07
C ARG A 87 -33.93 -15.78 17.27
N LEU A 88 -33.90 -15.65 15.94
CA LEU A 88 -34.98 -16.11 15.07
C LEU A 88 -35.02 -17.65 14.97
N GLU A 89 -33.87 -18.32 15.06
CA GLU A 89 -33.76 -19.78 15.11
C GLU A 89 -34.23 -20.37 16.45
N LEU A 90 -34.01 -19.67 17.56
CA LEU A 90 -34.48 -20.06 18.90
C LEU A 90 -35.95 -19.68 19.15
N GLY A 91 -36.52 -18.76 18.35
CA GLY A 91 -37.93 -18.37 18.39
C GLY A 91 -38.85 -19.34 17.63
N GLN A 92 -40.17 -19.20 17.78
CA GLN A 92 -41.14 -20.06 17.09
C GLN A 92 -40.99 -19.99 15.56
N SER A 93 -40.89 -21.16 14.92
CA SER A 93 -40.69 -21.35 13.47
C SER A 93 -41.95 -20.97 12.67
N ASN A 94 -42.20 -19.69 12.46
CA ASN A 94 -43.15 -19.20 11.46
C ASN A 94 -42.51 -19.17 10.06
N GLN A 95 -43.33 -19.30 9.01
CA GLN A 95 -42.86 -19.16 7.61
C GLN A 95 -42.16 -17.81 7.38
N GLU A 96 -42.64 -16.77 8.05
CA GLU A 96 -42.06 -15.42 8.02
C GLU A 96 -40.63 -15.39 8.61
N SER A 97 -40.41 -16.07 9.73
CA SER A 97 -39.09 -16.18 10.35
C SER A 97 -38.09 -16.95 9.48
N ARG A 98 -38.55 -17.96 8.73
CA ARG A 98 -37.69 -18.69 7.76
C ARG A 98 -37.29 -17.82 6.58
N ALA A 99 -38.19 -16.96 6.10
CA ALA A 99 -37.88 -16.00 5.05
C ALA A 99 -36.86 -14.95 5.53
N GLU A 100 -37.03 -14.41 6.75
CA GLU A 100 -36.09 -13.43 7.33
C GLU A 100 -34.70 -14.04 7.58
N ILE A 101 -34.61 -15.27 8.08
CA ILE A 101 -33.33 -15.99 8.25
C ILE A 101 -32.61 -16.15 6.90
N LYS A 102 -33.32 -16.48 5.83
CA LYS A 102 -32.73 -16.63 4.49
C LYS A 102 -32.16 -15.31 3.97
N ILE A 103 -32.85 -14.19 4.21
CA ILE A 103 -32.38 -12.84 3.83
C ILE A 103 -31.12 -12.47 4.63
N LEU A 104 -31.14 -12.67 5.95
CA LEU A 104 -30.00 -12.35 6.82
C LEU A 104 -28.77 -13.20 6.48
N ASN A 105 -28.95 -14.49 6.15
CA ASN A 105 -27.87 -15.37 5.71
C ASN A 105 -27.27 -14.93 4.37
N ASN A 106 -28.09 -14.54 3.40
CA ASN A 106 -27.62 -14.00 2.13
C ASN A 106 -26.81 -12.71 2.33
N GLU A 107 -27.24 -11.84 3.24
CA GLU A 107 -26.52 -10.61 3.56
C GLU A 107 -25.15 -10.91 4.20
N LEU A 108 -25.09 -11.89 5.12
CA LEU A 108 -23.86 -12.36 5.75
C LEU A 108 -22.90 -12.98 4.73
N GLN A 109 -23.41 -13.79 3.80
CA GLN A 109 -22.62 -14.38 2.73
C GLN A 109 -22.07 -13.31 1.77
N SER A 110 -22.84 -12.25 1.50
CA SER A 110 -22.39 -11.13 0.68
C SER A 110 -21.22 -10.34 1.32
N ILE A 111 -21.26 -10.18 2.65
CA ILE A 111 -20.19 -9.53 3.43
C ILE A 111 -18.93 -10.41 3.39
N ASN A 112 -19.10 -11.72 3.58
CA ASN A 112 -18.00 -12.67 3.59
C ASN A 112 -17.32 -12.77 2.21
N ASN A 113 -18.10 -12.84 1.13
CA ASN A 113 -17.60 -12.85 -0.25
C ASN A 113 -16.81 -11.56 -0.58
N LYS A 114 -17.28 -10.39 -0.11
CA LYS A 114 -16.54 -9.12 -0.24
C LYS A 114 -15.20 -9.16 0.51
N SER A 115 -15.13 -9.82 1.67
CA SER A 115 -13.90 -9.95 2.44
C SER A 115 -12.86 -10.84 1.74
N ILE A 116 -13.31 -11.98 1.18
CA ILE A 116 -12.47 -12.93 0.45
C ILE A 116 -11.90 -12.29 -0.83
N ALA A 117 -12.72 -11.54 -1.57
CA ALA A 117 -12.28 -10.79 -2.73
C ALA A 117 -11.22 -9.72 -2.39
N ARG A 118 -11.32 -9.11 -1.20
CA ARG A 118 -10.34 -8.13 -0.70
C ARG A 118 -9.01 -8.77 -0.34
N ASN A 119 -9.03 -9.97 0.25
CA ASN A 119 -7.83 -10.71 0.62
C ASN A 119 -7.08 -11.24 -0.62
N ASN A 120 -7.79 -11.74 -1.62
CA ASN A 120 -7.18 -12.19 -2.87
C ASN A 120 -6.50 -11.06 -3.67
N ALA A 121 -6.85 -9.79 -3.42
CA ALA A 121 -6.20 -8.64 -4.04
C ALA A 121 -4.82 -8.27 -3.43
N GLN A 122 -4.34 -8.97 -2.39
CA GLN A 122 -3.10 -8.63 -1.66
C GLN A 122 -1.77 -9.04 -2.33
N SER A 123 -1.79 -9.64 -3.54
CA SER A 123 -0.62 -10.22 -4.24
C SER A 123 0.61 -9.31 -4.47
N ASN A 124 0.55 -8.01 -4.23
CA ASN A 124 1.66 -7.10 -4.55
C ASN A 124 2.60 -6.74 -3.38
N LYS A 125 2.43 -7.31 -2.17
CA LYS A 125 3.26 -6.94 -0.99
C LYS A 125 4.77 -7.10 -1.22
N LEU A 126 5.18 -8.17 -1.92
CA LEU A 126 6.58 -8.50 -2.17
C LEU A 126 7.29 -7.44 -3.03
N VAL A 127 6.61 -6.92 -4.05
CA VAL A 127 7.17 -5.88 -4.95
C VAL A 127 7.48 -4.58 -4.19
N PHE A 128 6.64 -4.16 -3.24
CA PHE A 128 6.94 -2.97 -2.42
C PHE A 128 8.12 -3.19 -1.50
N LEU A 129 8.26 -4.40 -0.94
CA LEU A 129 9.37 -4.74 -0.07
C LEU A 129 10.70 -4.66 -0.85
N ILE A 130 10.72 -5.13 -2.10
CA ILE A 130 11.87 -4.97 -3.01
C ILE A 130 12.16 -3.50 -3.30
N ILE A 131 11.14 -2.68 -3.63
CA ILE A 131 11.33 -1.25 -3.90
C ILE A 131 11.92 -0.53 -2.69
N ILE A 132 11.42 -0.83 -1.48
CA ILE A 132 11.94 -0.27 -0.23
C ILE A 132 13.39 -0.71 0.00
N ALA A 133 13.72 -1.98 -0.23
CA ALA A 133 15.09 -2.48 -0.10
C ALA A 133 16.05 -1.75 -1.05
N ILE A 134 15.68 -1.58 -2.33
CA ILE A 134 16.46 -0.81 -3.31
C ILE A 134 16.63 0.64 -2.86
N ALA A 135 15.57 1.27 -2.35
CA ALA A 135 15.60 2.64 -1.86
C ALA A 135 16.60 2.80 -0.69
N VAL A 136 16.60 1.85 0.25
CA VAL A 136 17.56 1.83 1.37
C VAL A 136 18.99 1.68 0.86
N VAL A 137 19.24 0.80 -0.11
CA VAL A 137 20.57 0.63 -0.71
C VAL A 137 21.05 1.93 -1.38
N LEU A 138 20.18 2.61 -2.12
CA LEU A 138 20.52 3.91 -2.74
C LEU A 138 20.87 4.98 -1.71
N ILE A 139 20.14 5.03 -0.59
CA ILE A 139 20.44 5.96 0.51
C ILE A 139 21.81 5.64 1.12
N ILE A 140 22.12 4.36 1.37
CA ILE A 140 23.42 3.94 1.91
C ILE A 140 24.56 4.34 0.97
N ILE A 141 24.39 4.09 -0.34
CA ILE A 141 25.37 4.51 -1.36
C ILE A 141 25.56 6.03 -1.34
N GLY A 142 24.47 6.80 -1.24
CA GLY A 142 24.54 8.26 -1.11
C GLY A 142 25.33 8.68 0.11
N ILE A 143 25.07 8.09 1.27
CA ILE A 143 25.80 8.35 2.52
C ILE A 143 27.28 8.03 2.37
N ILE A 144 27.64 6.89 1.78
CA ILE A 144 29.04 6.51 1.54
C ILE A 144 29.74 7.58 0.69
N PHE A 145 29.13 8.02 -0.40
CA PHE A 145 29.68 9.08 -1.24
C PHE A 145 29.75 10.45 -0.56
N ALA A 146 28.98 10.70 0.50
CA ALA A 146 29.06 11.93 1.27
C ALA A 146 30.35 12.01 2.12
N PHE A 147 30.89 10.84 2.51
CA PHE A 147 32.08 10.70 3.35
C PHE A 147 33.37 10.43 2.56
N ILE A 148 33.27 10.25 1.23
CA ILE A 148 34.41 10.19 0.29
C ILE A 148 34.76 11.62 -0.15
#